data_AF-A0AAN5AER2-F1
#
_entry.id   AF-A0AAN5AER2-F1
#
_cell.length_a   1.000
_cell.length_b   1.000
_cell.length_c   1.000
_cell.angle_alpha   90.00
_cell.angle_beta   90.00
_cell.angle_gamma   90.00
#
_symmetry.space_group_name_H-M   'P 1'
#
loop_
_entity.id
_entity.type
_entity.pdbx_description
1 polymer ?
#
loop_
_entity_poly.entity_id
_entity_poly.type
_entity_poly.pdbx_seq_one_letter_code
_entity_poly.pdbx_strand_id
1 'polypeptide(L)' 'MTQRELAESVGMSEQAMSNKLRGLKNFTLRDVSRMASDLDVSLDYLTGRSDYAKPLEVA' A
#
# COMPACT_ATOMS: atom_id res chain seq x y z
N MET A 1 -10.47 -6.36 -5.22
CA MET A 1 -10.22 -5.14 -4.42
C MET A 1 -10.66 -3.92 -5.22
N THR A 2 -11.56 -3.14 -4.64
CA THR A 2 -12.00 -1.82 -5.10
C THR A 2 -11.24 -0.70 -4.38
N GLN A 3 -11.31 0.55 -4.86
CA GLN A 3 -10.68 1.69 -4.15
C GLN A 3 -11.27 1.90 -2.76
N ARG A 4 -12.58 1.65 -2.59
CA ARG A 4 -13.26 1.73 -1.30
C ARG A 4 -12.73 0.70 -0.30
N GLU A 5 -12.62 -0.56 -0.72
CA GLU A 5 -12.09 -1.65 0.12
C GLU A 5 -10.65 -1.36 0.57
N LEU A 6 -9.79 -0.87 -0.35
CA LEU A 6 -8.42 -0.49 -0.03
C LEU A 6 -8.35 0.73 0.91
N ALA A 7 -9.23 1.71 0.73
CA ALA A 7 -9.28 2.86 1.62
C ALA A 7 -9.68 2.45 3.04
N GLU A 8 -10.68 1.58 3.16
CA GLU A 8 -11.14 0.99 4.43
C GLU A 8 -10.01 0.23 5.13
N SER A 9 -9.26 -0.64 4.43
CA SER A 9 -8.16 -1.41 5.01
C SER A 9 -6.98 -0.54 5.47
N VAL A 10 -6.67 0.53 4.73
CA VAL A 10 -5.62 1.48 5.10
C VAL A 10 -6.07 2.45 6.20
N GLY A 11 -7.38 2.52 6.47
CA GLY A 11 -7.98 3.38 7.49
C GLY A 11 -8.09 4.84 7.04
N MET A 12 -8.52 5.07 5.79
CA MET A 12 -8.83 6.39 5.25
C MET A 12 -10.13 6.41 4.46
N SER A 13 -10.65 7.60 4.13
CA SER A 13 -11.82 7.70 3.25
C SER A 13 -11.47 7.37 1.80
N GLU A 14 -12.44 6.85 1.04
CA GLU A 14 -12.28 6.58 -0.39
C GLU A 14 -11.84 7.84 -1.15
N GLN A 15 -12.33 9.02 -0.77
CA GLN A 15 -11.92 10.28 -1.40
C GLN A 15 -10.46 10.65 -1.10
N ALA A 16 -9.98 10.40 0.13
CA ALA A 16 -8.57 10.61 0.47
C ALA A 16 -7.65 9.67 -0.35
N MET A 17 -8.07 8.40 -0.51
CA MET A 17 -7.39 7.44 -1.35
C MET A 17 -7.37 7.89 -2.83
N SER A 18 -8.52 8.30 -3.35
CA SER A 18 -8.67 8.76 -4.73
C SER A 18 -7.81 9.99 -5.03
N ASN A 19 -7.69 10.94 -4.09
CA ASN A 19 -6.80 12.10 -4.20
C ASN A 19 -5.33 11.68 -4.28
N LYS A 20 -4.91 10.66 -3.53
CA LYS A 20 -3.54 10.13 -3.57
C LYS A 20 -3.23 9.40 -4.87
N LEU A 21 -4.14 8.54 -5.33
CA LEU A 21 -4.01 7.82 -6.60
C LEU A 21 -3.95 8.75 -7.81
N ARG A 22 -4.63 9.90 -7.76
CA ARG A 22 -4.57 10.94 -8.80
C ARG A 22 -3.36 11.88 -8.67
N GLY A 23 -2.50 11.69 -7.67
CA GLY A 23 -1.32 12.53 -7.43
C GLY A 23 -1.62 13.91 -6.85
N LEU A 24 -2.84 14.18 -6.39
CA LEU A 24 -3.20 15.45 -5.74
C LEU A 24 -2.63 15.56 -4.32
N LYS A 25 -2.34 14.42 -3.69
CA LYS A 25 -1.69 14.29 -2.39
C LYS A 25 -0.70 13.14 -2.41
N ASN A 26 0.35 13.23 -1.61
CA ASN A 26 1.33 12.15 -1.48
C ASN A 26 0.83 11.05 -0.53
N PHE A 27 1.28 9.82 -0.75
CA PHE A 27 1.20 8.77 0.25
C PHE A 27 2.20 9.03 1.37
N THR A 28 1.78 8.82 2.61
CA THR A 28 2.69 8.78 3.76
C THR A 28 3.28 7.39 3.90
N LEU A 29 4.41 7.25 4.58
CA LEU A 29 5.00 5.94 4.86
C LEU A 29 4.02 5.01 5.61
N ARG A 30 3.18 5.57 6.49
CA ARG A 30 2.13 4.82 7.19
C ARG A 30 1.10 4.23 6.21
N ASP A 31 0.68 5.02 5.22
CA ASP A 31 -0.27 4.55 4.20
C ASP A 31 0.33 3.37 3.43
N VAL A 32 1.57 3.53 2.96
CA VAL A 32 2.27 2.50 2.19
C VAL A 32 2.53 1.24 3.02
N SER A 33 2.91 1.40 4.29
CA SER A 33 3.10 0.27 5.20
C SER A 33 1.81 -0.52 5.42
N ARG A 34 0.66 0.15 5.57
CA ARG A 34 -0.64 -0.54 5.74
C ARG A 34 -1.09 -1.22 4.45
N MET A 35 -0.90 -0.58 3.31
CA MET A 35 -1.17 -1.20 2.00
C MET A 35 -0.34 -2.46 1.80
N ALA A 36 0.95 -2.44 2.18
CA ALA A 36 1.80 -3.62 2.11
C ALA A 36 1.28 -4.77 2.98
N SER A 37 0.88 -4.47 4.22
CA SER A 37 0.30 -5.48 5.12
C SER A 37 -1.03 -6.04 4.62
N ASP A 38 -1.92 -5.21 4.09
CA ASP A 38 -3.24 -5.63 3.56
C ASP A 38 -3.12 -6.50 2.30
N LEU A 39 -2.14 -6.18 1.45
CA LEU A 39 -1.83 -6.94 0.24
C LEU A 39 -0.96 -8.17 0.48
N ASP A 40 -0.55 -8.42 1.74
CA ASP A 40 0.36 -9.51 2.13
C ASP A 40 1.69 -9.50 1.32
N VAL A 41 2.26 -8.31 1.16
CA VAL A 41 3.55 -8.08 0.48
C VAL A 41 4.52 -7.27 1.34
N SER A 42 5.80 -7.31 0.97
CA SER A 42 6.83 -6.49 1.58
C SER A 42 6.72 -5.02 1.16
N LEU A 43 7.16 -4.12 2.04
CA LEU A 43 7.23 -2.69 1.72
C LEU A 43 8.20 -2.42 0.56
N ASP A 44 9.29 -3.18 0.47
CA ASP A 44 10.28 -3.05 -0.60
C ASP A 44 9.70 -3.47 -1.95
N TYR A 45 8.87 -4.52 -1.98
CA TYR A 45 8.12 -4.88 -3.18
C TYR A 45 7.16 -3.79 -3.60
N LEU A 46 6.33 -3.31 -2.67
CA LEU A 46 5.33 -2.29 -2.97
C LEU A 46 5.94 -0.97 -3.44
N THR A 47 7.17 -0.66 -3.00
CA THR A 47 7.90 0.55 -3.39
C THR A 47 8.87 0.33 -4.56
N GLY A 48 8.93 -0.87 -5.13
CA GLY A 48 9.79 -1.20 -6.28
C GLY A 48 11.29 -1.27 -5.95
N ARG A 49 11.65 -1.44 -4.66
CA ARG A 49 13.04 -1.71 -4.23
C ARG A 49 13.43 -3.18 -4.32
N SER A 50 12.45 -4.06 -4.51
CA SER A 50 12.62 -5.51 -4.63
C SER A 50 11.59 -6.08 -5.59
N ASP A 51 11.96 -7.11 -6.33
CA ASP A 51 11.03 -7.89 -7.16
C ASP A 51 10.34 -9.02 -6.37
N TYR A 52 10.77 -9.25 -5.12
CA TYR A 52 10.24 -10.32 -4.27
C TYR A 52 9.05 -9.82 -3.43
N ALA A 53 7.85 -10.36 -3.71
CA ALA A 53 6.62 -10.03 -3.00
C ALA A 53 6.72 -10.23 -1.49
N LYS A 54 7.49 -11.21 -1.03
CA LYS A 54 7.77 -11.47 0.38
C LYS A 54 9.29 -11.51 0.61
N PRO A 55 9.78 -11.20 1.84
CA PRO A 55 11.18 -11.41 2.16
C PRO A 55 11.54 -12.87 1.88
N LEU A 56 12.72 -13.10 1.30
CA LEU A 56 13.22 -14.46 1.11
C LEU A 56 13.40 -15.09 2.49
N GLU A 57 12.64 -16.15 2.77
CA GLU A 57 12.88 -16.97 3.95
C GLU A 57 14.24 -17.65 3.75
N VAL A 58 15.21 -17.27 4.57
CA VAL A 58 16.51 -17.95 4.61
C VAL A 58 16.32 -19.17 5.50
N ALA A 59 16.34 -20.36 4.88
CA ALA A 59 16.27 -21.66 5.56
C ALA A 59 17.55 -21.98 6.34
#